data_AF-A0A2V2RV16-F1
#
_entry.id   AF-A0A2V2RV16-F1
#
_cell.length_a   1.000
_cell.length_b   1.000
_cell.length_c   1.000
_cell.angle_alpha   90.00
_cell.angle_beta   90.00
_cell.angle_gamma   90.00
#
_symmetry.space_group_name_H-M   'P 1'
#
loop_
_entity.id
_entity.type
_entity.pdbx_description
1 polymer ?
#
loop_
_entity_poly.entity_id
_entity_poly.type
_entity_poly.pdbx_seq_one_letter_code
_entity_poly.pdbx_strand_id
1 'polypeptide(L)'
;MNMLKKNFLVLLIILVGFSVRVYATSWTYPSAAPCNTTLQACINGVQSGDTIFIAQAKVDEDLTINKSVNMLPFPPNPSATIGGGNTTRTISVVSGPNEVHVKLIQLKLQNSRIESTFTNGGNYLTVLDSTIDLNQKGLNAITLNSNTTNGFSFLRNLIKSSGFGIYADMNGTLDPESETGIDIKANTFTSSDTSLSQGAIRIKVRGVGYIGTNINNNIIYNVTGCGSCGAQAAIDVSVGDTAQAGTILENNTIDSIGLGDGIWLETPDAGTVVMMQIYNNIVTNISNAWLHLPPFSANVQINQDANTDFNAAAAYGGYAPGPDTYYQDPGYTNGPQHDYSLTPFSPCLDTGLINNVNIWSPRIDWAQTPRPLGKIIDRGALERTSSVLVNYLYLADNFNDGVLNNNYSYLKGKWSEDGKNLVAISATKSKLFLNSPLLCPKGCVFDTTVRFSPATGLVNKAYMLGWYQDSGTYVKVIVNQLAGKLTLIQYVNGAIAAKKSIKVTIDPLVDYRMRLVYDGDYPQTYVELLTDNANVYMPVVSVSGGDFGIQMKGDPLYIENAFITPPIN
;
A
#
# COMPACT_ATOMS: atom_id res chain seq x y z
N MET A 1 34.50 32.76 67.43
CA MET A 1 33.82 33.72 66.55
C MET A 1 32.84 32.94 65.69
N ASN A 2 31.57 33.31 65.80
CA ASN A 2 30.40 32.61 65.29
C ASN A 2 30.41 32.43 63.77
N MET A 3 29.96 31.26 63.28
CA MET A 3 28.97 31.21 62.20
C MET A 3 28.24 29.86 62.20
N LEU A 4 26.97 29.94 62.61
CA LEU A 4 25.94 28.91 62.58
C LEU A 4 25.77 28.35 61.16
N LYS A 5 26.05 27.05 60.97
CA LYS A 5 25.52 26.29 59.84
C LYS A 5 24.08 25.89 60.17
N LYS A 6 23.11 26.66 59.68
CA LYS A 6 21.69 26.25 59.66
C LYS A 6 21.53 25.12 58.64
N ASN A 7 21.41 23.89 59.13
CA ASN A 7 21.00 22.73 58.34
C ASN A 7 19.54 22.93 57.92
N PHE A 8 19.33 23.36 56.67
CA PHE A 8 18.02 23.41 56.04
C PHE A 8 17.68 21.98 55.59
N LEU A 9 16.92 21.27 56.42
CA LEU A 9 16.34 19.97 56.08
C LEU A 9 15.22 20.22 55.05
N VAL A 10 15.56 20.19 53.76
CA VAL A 10 14.58 20.20 52.67
C VAL A 10 13.92 18.82 52.64
N LEU A 11 12.71 18.75 53.20
CA LEU A 11 11.83 17.59 53.08
C LEU A 11 11.35 17.51 51.63
N LEU A 12 12.06 16.76 50.79
CA LEU A 12 11.64 16.42 49.43
C LEU A 12 10.47 15.43 49.54
N ILE A 13 9.26 15.97 49.65
CA ILE A 13 8.03 15.18 49.47
C ILE A 13 7.96 14.83 47.98
N ILE A 14 8.46 13.64 47.63
CA ILE A 14 8.21 13.03 46.33
C ILE A 14 6.73 12.68 46.31
N LEU A 15 5.90 13.63 45.87
CA LEU A 15 4.51 13.36 45.50
C LEU A 15 4.59 12.48 44.25
N VAL A 16 4.62 11.16 44.45
CA VAL A 16 4.39 10.19 43.38
C VAL A 16 2.94 10.40 42.96
N GLY A 17 2.73 11.30 42.00
CA GLY A 17 1.44 11.51 41.37
C GLY A 17 1.06 10.22 40.68
N PHE A 18 0.26 9.39 41.34
CA PHE A 18 -0.38 8.25 40.71
C PHE A 18 -1.32 8.82 39.63
N SER A 19 -0.85 8.86 38.39
CA SER A 19 -1.71 9.12 37.24
C SER A 19 -2.77 8.02 37.22
N VAL A 20 -3.98 8.34 37.66
CA VAL A 20 -5.13 7.44 37.54
C VAL A 20 -5.33 7.20 36.05
N ARG A 21 -5.11 5.97 35.59
CA ARG A 21 -5.45 5.58 34.23
C ARG A 21 -6.97 5.65 34.10
N VAL A 22 -7.47 6.71 33.49
CA VAL A 22 -8.87 6.77 33.07
C VAL A 22 -9.01 5.79 31.93
N TYR A 23 -9.74 4.70 32.16
CA TYR A 23 -10.08 3.76 31.10
C TYR A 23 -11.13 4.43 30.19
N ALA A 24 -10.85 4.45 28.89
CA ALA A 24 -11.80 4.90 27.89
C ALA A 24 -13.10 4.10 28.00
N THR A 25 -14.21 4.78 28.27
CA THR A 25 -15.53 4.16 28.36
C THR A 25 -16.15 4.11 26.97
N SER A 26 -16.92 3.06 26.70
CA SER A 26 -17.69 2.88 25.48
C SER A 26 -19.13 3.30 25.69
N TRP A 27 -19.64 4.16 24.81
CA TRP A 27 -21.01 4.65 24.81
C TRP A 27 -21.71 4.27 23.51
N THR A 28 -23.02 4.06 23.55
CA THR A 28 -23.82 3.84 22.33
C THR A 28 -24.76 5.02 22.14
N TYR A 29 -24.91 5.50 20.91
CA TYR A 29 -25.90 6.52 20.54
C TYR A 29 -26.90 5.96 19.53
N PRO A 30 -28.22 6.04 19.79
CA PRO A 30 -28.83 6.44 21.06
C PRO A 30 -28.71 5.34 22.14
N SER A 31 -28.56 5.73 23.41
CA SER A 31 -28.70 4.82 24.58
C SER A 31 -29.12 5.60 25.83
N ALA A 32 -28.71 5.17 27.03
CA ALA A 32 -28.94 5.90 28.27
C ALA A 32 -28.18 7.25 28.29
N ALA A 33 -28.57 8.14 29.22
CA ALA A 33 -27.89 9.42 29.40
C ALA A 33 -26.36 9.21 29.59
N PRO A 34 -25.50 10.03 28.96
CA PRO A 34 -25.82 11.28 28.25
C PRO A 34 -26.21 11.11 26.77
N CYS A 35 -26.24 9.89 26.24
CA CYS A 35 -26.42 9.60 24.81
C CYS A 35 -27.87 9.30 24.41
N ASN A 36 -28.85 9.86 25.10
CA ASN A 36 -30.28 9.54 24.94
C ASN A 36 -31.07 10.52 24.07
N THR A 37 -30.44 11.56 23.50
CA THR A 37 -31.12 12.61 22.73
C THR A 37 -30.48 12.81 21.34
N THR A 38 -29.41 13.62 21.24
CA THR A 38 -28.68 13.88 20.00
C THR A 38 -27.26 13.30 20.04
N LEU A 39 -26.62 13.12 18.88
CA LEU A 39 -25.24 12.68 18.85
C LEU A 39 -24.33 13.77 19.44
N GLN A 40 -24.65 15.05 19.21
CA GLN A 40 -23.99 16.18 19.86
C GLN A 40 -24.12 16.13 21.38
N ALA A 41 -25.29 15.78 21.94
CA ALA A 41 -25.46 15.65 23.39
C ALA A 41 -24.61 14.51 23.94
N CYS A 42 -24.53 13.39 23.21
CA CYS A 42 -23.62 12.30 23.55
C CYS A 42 -22.15 12.76 23.54
N ILE A 43 -21.68 13.39 22.45
CA ILE A 43 -20.32 13.96 22.34
C ILE A 43 -20.04 14.92 23.51
N ASN A 44 -20.99 15.79 23.85
CA ASN A 44 -20.84 16.74 24.96
C ASN A 44 -20.75 16.05 26.32
N GLY A 45 -21.51 14.97 26.54
CA GLY A 45 -21.60 14.29 27.82
C GLY A 45 -20.52 13.25 28.11
N VAL A 46 -19.90 12.64 27.09
CA VAL A 46 -18.81 11.66 27.30
C VAL A 46 -17.50 12.32 27.77
N GLN A 47 -16.59 11.52 28.34
CA GLN A 47 -15.28 11.98 28.78
C GLN A 47 -14.27 12.01 27.62
N SER A 48 -13.18 12.77 27.78
CA SER A 48 -12.09 12.76 26.81
C SER A 48 -11.41 11.38 26.77
N GLY A 49 -11.22 10.83 25.58
CA GLY A 49 -10.69 9.49 25.33
C GLY A 49 -11.77 8.42 25.15
N ASP A 50 -13.04 8.73 25.44
CA ASP A 50 -14.14 7.78 25.27
C ASP A 50 -14.39 7.39 23.81
N THR A 51 -15.11 6.29 23.63
CA THR A 51 -15.53 5.77 22.33
C THR A 51 -17.05 5.81 22.22
N ILE A 52 -17.57 6.36 21.12
CA ILE A 52 -19.00 6.45 20.83
C ILE A 52 -19.31 5.52 19.65
N PHE A 53 -20.16 4.53 19.89
CA PHE A 53 -20.76 3.68 18.88
C PHE A 53 -22.09 4.26 18.39
N ILE A 54 -22.20 4.52 17.10
CA ILE A 54 -23.41 5.10 16.48
C ILE A 54 -24.31 3.96 15.99
N ALA A 55 -25.37 3.67 16.75
CA ALA A 55 -26.39 2.67 16.40
C ALA A 55 -27.47 3.22 15.47
N GLN A 56 -27.65 4.54 15.45
CA GLN A 56 -28.61 5.18 14.55
C GLN A 56 -28.16 5.09 13.10
N ALA A 57 -29.05 4.64 12.22
CA ALA A 57 -28.75 4.49 10.80
C ALA A 57 -28.43 5.84 10.12
N LYS A 58 -29.13 6.92 10.51
CA LYS A 58 -28.98 8.27 9.94
C LYS A 58 -28.99 9.33 11.03
N VAL A 59 -27.98 10.18 11.04
CA VAL A 59 -27.80 11.31 11.97
C VAL A 59 -27.76 12.60 11.13
N ASP A 60 -28.80 13.42 11.20
CA ASP A 60 -28.93 14.64 10.39
C ASP A 60 -28.76 15.91 11.23
N GLU A 61 -27.56 16.09 11.77
CA GLU A 61 -27.18 17.21 12.64
C GLU A 61 -25.74 17.65 12.34
N ASP A 62 -25.44 18.91 12.64
CA ASP A 62 -24.07 19.41 12.66
C ASP A 62 -23.41 19.01 13.98
N LEU A 63 -22.12 18.66 13.91
CA LEU A 63 -21.37 18.15 15.05
C LEU A 63 -20.17 19.06 15.35
N THR A 64 -19.99 19.44 16.61
CA THR A 64 -18.78 20.10 17.11
C THR A 64 -18.08 19.17 18.09
N ILE A 65 -16.80 18.87 17.82
CA ILE A 65 -15.95 18.00 18.63
C ILE A 65 -14.73 18.82 19.08
N ASN A 66 -14.60 19.04 20.38
CA ASN A 66 -13.55 19.84 21.00
C ASN A 66 -12.81 19.11 22.15
N LYS A 67 -12.90 17.79 22.15
CA LYS A 67 -12.28 16.86 23.10
C LYS A 67 -11.89 15.57 22.37
N SER A 68 -10.98 14.79 22.93
CA SER A 68 -10.59 13.52 22.33
C SER A 68 -11.74 12.51 22.39
N VAL A 69 -12.13 11.93 21.26
CA VAL A 69 -13.16 10.87 21.17
C VAL A 69 -12.93 10.00 19.94
N ASN A 70 -13.31 8.73 20.03
CA ASN A 70 -13.42 7.85 18.86
C ASN A 70 -14.89 7.68 18.49
N MET A 71 -15.21 7.73 17.20
CA MET A 71 -16.57 7.52 16.68
C MET A 71 -16.56 6.46 15.60
N LEU A 72 -17.42 5.45 15.76
CA LEU A 72 -17.58 4.34 14.82
C LEU A 72 -19.03 3.81 14.81
N PRO A 73 -19.46 3.07 13.78
CA PRO A 73 -20.77 2.43 13.78
C PRO A 73 -20.92 1.39 14.90
N PHE A 74 -22.13 1.21 15.41
CA PHE A 74 -22.45 0.15 16.36
C PHE A 74 -22.53 -1.22 15.65
N PRO A 75 -21.74 -2.23 16.06
CA PRO A 75 -21.85 -3.57 15.50
C PRO A 75 -23.23 -4.19 15.75
N PRO A 76 -23.83 -4.93 14.79
CA PRO A 76 -23.24 -5.35 13.53
C PRO A 76 -23.53 -4.37 12.37
N ASN A 77 -24.08 -3.18 12.60
CA ASN A 77 -24.47 -2.26 11.52
C ASN A 77 -23.25 -1.44 11.07
N PRO A 78 -22.61 -1.75 9.92
CA PRO A 78 -21.38 -1.08 9.52
C PRO A 78 -21.63 0.28 8.84
N SER A 79 -22.87 0.82 8.89
CA SER A 79 -23.32 1.87 7.96
C SER A 79 -23.93 3.10 8.63
N ALA A 80 -23.42 3.50 9.81
CA ALA A 80 -23.84 4.74 10.45
C ALA A 80 -23.60 5.92 9.51
N THR A 81 -24.69 6.59 9.10
CA THR A 81 -24.65 7.70 8.16
C THR A 81 -24.82 9.02 8.90
N ILE A 82 -23.90 9.98 8.67
CA ILE A 82 -24.05 11.36 9.11
C ILE A 82 -24.39 12.23 7.88
N GLY A 83 -25.50 12.95 7.96
CA GLY A 83 -26.12 13.72 6.89
C GLY A 83 -27.12 12.90 6.06
N GLY A 84 -27.12 13.12 4.75
CA GLY A 84 -28.05 12.55 3.77
C GLY A 84 -29.39 13.29 3.71
N GLY A 85 -29.49 14.46 4.34
CA GLY A 85 -30.58 15.42 4.17
C GLY A 85 -30.33 16.40 3.02
N ASN A 86 -31.27 17.31 2.80
CA ASN A 86 -31.14 18.38 1.80
C ASN A 86 -30.12 19.46 2.20
N THR A 87 -29.84 19.57 3.49
CA THR A 87 -28.85 20.49 4.04
C THR A 87 -27.52 19.79 4.21
N THR A 88 -26.44 20.45 3.80
CA THR A 88 -25.09 19.98 4.05
C THR A 88 -24.83 19.96 5.56
N ARG A 89 -24.32 18.85 6.09
CA ARG A 89 -23.89 18.78 7.51
C ARG A 89 -22.38 18.95 7.65
N THR A 90 -21.95 19.54 8.76
CA THR A 90 -20.53 19.74 9.06
C THR A 90 -20.16 19.03 10.35
N ILE A 91 -19.06 18.28 10.31
CA ILE A 91 -18.36 17.80 11.50
C ILE A 91 -17.17 18.73 11.73
N SER A 92 -17.31 19.64 12.68
CA SER A 92 -16.28 20.59 13.10
C SER A 92 -15.42 20.00 14.22
N VAL A 93 -14.15 19.74 13.92
CA VAL A 93 -13.14 19.30 14.89
C VAL A 93 -12.26 20.48 15.25
N VAL A 94 -12.44 21.02 16.44
CA VAL A 94 -11.79 22.26 16.88
C VAL A 94 -10.89 22.01 18.08
N SER A 95 -9.76 22.69 18.15
CA SER A 95 -8.90 22.62 19.34
C SER A 95 -9.61 23.19 20.56
N GLY A 96 -9.42 22.53 21.71
CA GLY A 96 -9.87 23.02 23.02
C GLY A 96 -8.71 23.58 23.86
N PRO A 97 -8.94 23.82 25.18
CA PRO A 97 -7.84 24.16 26.10
C PRO A 97 -6.85 23.00 26.32
N ASN A 98 -7.25 21.78 25.98
CA ASN A 98 -6.43 20.57 26.00
C ASN A 98 -6.25 20.05 24.56
N GLU A 99 -5.30 19.14 24.36
CA GLU A 99 -5.14 18.41 23.09
C GLU A 99 -6.41 17.64 22.73
N VAL A 100 -6.77 17.69 21.45
CA VAL A 100 -7.97 17.05 20.88
C VAL A 100 -7.53 15.97 19.89
N HIS A 101 -7.77 14.70 20.25
CA HIS A 101 -7.44 13.55 19.41
C HIS A 101 -8.73 12.86 18.97
N VAL A 102 -9.14 13.06 17.72
CA VAL A 102 -10.42 12.56 17.19
C VAL A 102 -10.18 11.49 16.14
N LYS A 103 -10.92 10.38 16.25
CA LYS A 103 -10.95 9.33 15.23
C LYS A 103 -12.36 9.11 14.70
N LEU A 104 -12.53 9.21 13.39
CA LEU A 104 -13.75 8.92 12.66
C LEU A 104 -13.51 7.65 11.84
N ILE A 105 -14.13 6.53 12.22
CA ILE A 105 -13.81 5.20 11.69
C ILE A 105 -15.06 4.58 11.08
N GLN A 106 -14.99 4.09 9.84
CA GLN A 106 -16.08 3.37 9.16
C GLN A 106 -17.39 4.16 9.08
N LEU A 107 -17.33 5.49 9.04
CA LEU A 107 -18.52 6.33 8.94
C LEU A 107 -18.90 6.59 7.48
N LYS A 108 -20.19 6.75 7.22
CA LYS A 108 -20.69 7.24 5.93
C LYS A 108 -21.12 8.70 6.08
N LEU A 109 -20.44 9.61 5.42
CA LEU A 109 -20.77 11.03 5.37
C LEU A 109 -21.47 11.30 4.03
N GLN A 110 -22.78 11.55 4.05
CA GLN A 110 -23.55 11.86 2.84
C GLN A 110 -24.03 13.29 2.86
N ASN A 111 -23.78 14.06 1.82
CA ASN A 111 -24.00 15.52 1.82
C ASN A 111 -23.43 16.15 3.11
N SER A 112 -22.25 15.71 3.49
CA SER A 112 -21.60 16.05 4.76
C SER A 112 -20.13 16.29 4.52
N ARG A 113 -19.53 17.14 5.33
CA ARG A 113 -18.10 17.47 5.27
C ARG A 113 -17.45 17.48 6.64
N ILE A 114 -16.12 17.42 6.65
CA ILE A 114 -15.31 17.57 7.85
C ILE A 114 -14.57 18.90 7.76
N GLU A 115 -14.60 19.67 8.83
CA GLU A 115 -13.75 20.85 8.99
C GLU A 115 -12.93 20.71 10.25
N SER A 116 -11.61 20.84 10.12
CA SER A 116 -10.71 20.88 11.26
C SER A 116 -10.08 22.25 11.39
N THR A 117 -10.10 22.81 12.59
CA THR A 117 -9.43 24.07 12.92
C THR A 117 -8.67 23.92 14.22
N PHE A 118 -7.35 23.83 14.12
CA PHE A 118 -6.47 23.72 15.28
C PHE A 118 -5.65 25.01 15.47
N THR A 119 -5.85 25.66 16.62
CA THR A 119 -5.19 26.92 16.99
C THR A 119 -4.12 26.74 18.06
N ASN A 120 -3.98 25.54 18.65
CA ASN A 120 -2.89 25.13 19.54
C ASN A 120 -2.24 23.83 19.04
N GLY A 121 -1.07 23.46 19.55
CA GLY A 121 -0.35 22.27 19.11
C GLY A 121 -0.82 20.97 19.78
N GLY A 122 -0.41 19.83 19.24
CA GLY A 122 -0.62 18.50 19.82
C GLY A 122 -1.97 17.83 19.49
N ASN A 123 -2.77 18.42 18.60
CA ASN A 123 -4.04 17.85 18.19
C ASN A 123 -3.87 16.85 17.03
N TYR A 124 -4.81 15.91 16.96
CA TYR A 124 -4.82 14.87 15.94
C TYR A 124 -6.22 14.61 15.39
N LEU A 125 -6.35 14.55 14.07
CA LEU A 125 -7.55 14.08 13.39
C LEU A 125 -7.21 12.86 12.54
N THR A 126 -7.91 11.74 12.79
CA THR A 126 -7.84 10.54 11.95
C THR A 126 -9.20 10.25 11.33
N VAL A 127 -9.23 10.02 10.01
CA VAL A 127 -10.39 9.51 9.28
C VAL A 127 -9.99 8.21 8.59
N LEU A 128 -10.68 7.13 8.94
CA LEU A 128 -10.29 5.78 8.59
C LEU A 128 -11.45 4.98 8.02
N ASP A 129 -11.23 4.24 6.93
CA ASP A 129 -12.20 3.29 6.37
C ASP A 129 -13.59 3.90 6.11
N SER A 130 -13.66 5.21 5.88
CA SER A 130 -14.90 5.96 5.82
C SER A 130 -15.27 6.32 4.37
N THR A 131 -16.55 6.54 4.11
CA THR A 131 -17.03 7.07 2.82
C THR A 131 -17.52 8.48 3.00
N ILE A 132 -17.06 9.41 2.16
CA ILE A 132 -17.53 10.79 2.13
C ILE A 132 -18.07 11.07 0.73
N ASP A 133 -19.30 11.57 0.65
CA ASP A 133 -19.95 11.94 -0.60
C ASP A 133 -20.55 13.33 -0.45
N LEU A 134 -19.89 14.33 -1.05
CA LEU A 134 -20.26 15.72 -1.01
C LEU A 134 -20.45 16.27 -2.43
N ASN A 135 -21.69 16.34 -2.87
CA ASN A 135 -22.05 16.98 -4.13
C ASN A 135 -22.51 18.44 -3.92
N GLN A 136 -21.59 19.31 -3.51
CA GLN A 136 -21.89 20.72 -3.29
C GLN A 136 -20.85 21.61 -3.95
N LYS A 137 -21.30 22.52 -4.81
CA LYS A 137 -20.42 23.45 -5.53
C LYS A 137 -19.65 24.33 -4.56
N GLY A 138 -18.32 24.36 -4.70
CA GLY A 138 -17.44 25.25 -3.94
C GLY A 138 -17.21 24.83 -2.49
N LEU A 139 -17.66 23.63 -2.08
CA LEU A 139 -17.35 23.06 -0.77
C LEU A 139 -16.42 21.85 -0.92
N ASN A 140 -15.45 21.74 -0.01
CA ASN A 140 -14.54 20.61 0.06
C ASN A 140 -15.10 19.53 0.99
N ALA A 141 -14.82 18.27 0.70
CA ALA A 141 -15.23 17.14 1.55
C ALA A 141 -14.51 17.17 2.90
N ILE A 142 -13.23 17.54 2.90
CA ILE A 142 -12.42 17.75 4.10
C ILE A 142 -11.66 19.07 3.97
N THR A 143 -11.81 19.96 4.95
CA THR A 143 -11.03 21.19 5.08
C THR A 143 -10.19 21.13 6.35
N LEU A 144 -8.89 21.38 6.23
CA LEU A 144 -7.95 21.43 7.36
C LEU A 144 -7.38 22.82 7.47
N ASN A 145 -7.47 23.41 8.66
CA ASN A 145 -6.84 24.68 9.00
C ASN A 145 -6.00 24.46 10.26
N SER A 146 -4.70 24.76 10.18
CA SER A 146 -3.79 24.62 11.31
C SER A 146 -2.78 25.75 11.33
N ASN A 147 -2.58 26.35 12.50
CA ASN A 147 -1.57 27.39 12.70
C ASN A 147 -0.38 26.94 13.58
N THR A 148 -0.41 25.67 13.99
CA THR A 148 0.45 25.05 15.01
C THR A 148 0.74 23.59 14.63
N THR A 149 1.61 22.94 15.39
CA THR A 149 2.06 21.56 15.18
C THR A 149 0.94 20.56 15.48
N ASN A 150 0.37 19.94 14.45
CA ASN A 150 -0.72 18.97 14.58
C ASN A 150 -0.54 17.79 13.62
N GLY A 151 -1.29 16.70 13.84
CA GLY A 151 -1.28 15.53 12.98
C GLY A 151 -2.62 15.29 12.29
N PHE A 152 -2.58 14.97 11.00
CA PHE A 152 -3.75 14.61 10.21
C PHE A 152 -3.51 13.30 9.49
N SER A 153 -4.46 12.37 9.57
CA SER A 153 -4.31 11.05 8.96
C SER A 153 -5.60 10.60 8.28
N PHE A 154 -5.56 10.38 6.98
CA PHE A 154 -6.67 9.94 6.14
C PHE A 154 -6.27 8.63 5.49
N LEU A 155 -6.85 7.50 5.95
CA LEU A 155 -6.52 6.20 5.41
C LEU A 155 -7.73 5.41 4.94
N ARG A 156 -7.61 4.80 3.75
CA ARG A 156 -8.60 3.86 3.20
C ARG A 156 -10.01 4.42 3.08
N ASN A 157 -10.12 5.71 2.79
CA ASN A 157 -11.39 6.36 2.60
C ASN A 157 -11.81 6.34 1.13
N LEU A 158 -13.12 6.30 0.87
CA LEU A 158 -13.70 6.65 -0.42
C LEU A 158 -14.23 8.08 -0.33
N ILE A 159 -13.61 9.01 -1.04
CA ILE A 159 -13.95 10.43 -1.00
C ILE A 159 -14.46 10.86 -2.38
N LYS A 160 -15.76 11.15 -2.46
CA LYS A 160 -16.44 11.73 -3.60
C LYS A 160 -16.76 13.19 -3.30
N SER A 161 -16.22 14.11 -4.09
CA SER A 161 -16.38 15.54 -3.86
C SER A 161 -16.58 16.32 -5.15
N SER A 162 -17.50 17.28 -5.13
CA SER A 162 -17.60 18.30 -6.19
C SER A 162 -16.63 19.46 -5.96
N GLY A 163 -16.05 19.63 -4.76
CA GLY A 163 -14.92 20.53 -4.53
C GLY A 163 -13.60 19.74 -4.53
N PHE A 164 -12.68 20.09 -3.63
CA PHE A 164 -11.57 19.21 -3.32
C PHE A 164 -12.04 18.05 -2.44
N GLY A 165 -11.41 16.89 -2.59
CA GLY A 165 -11.53 15.80 -1.62
C GLY A 165 -10.94 16.21 -0.28
N ILE A 166 -9.68 16.64 -0.29
CA ILE A 166 -8.98 17.24 0.86
C ILE A 166 -8.42 18.59 0.44
N TYR A 167 -8.71 19.62 1.22
CA TYR A 167 -8.11 20.95 1.14
C TYR A 167 -7.45 21.28 2.47
N ALA A 168 -6.12 21.32 2.50
CA ALA A 168 -5.35 21.70 3.67
C ALA A 168 -4.77 23.09 3.50
N ASP A 169 -5.13 24.01 4.39
CA ASP A 169 -4.57 25.37 4.48
C ASP A 169 -3.81 25.51 5.79
N MET A 170 -2.50 25.38 5.68
CA MET A 170 -1.61 25.28 6.82
C MET A 170 -0.84 26.59 6.93
N ASN A 171 -1.21 27.42 7.89
CA ASN A 171 -0.70 28.77 8.05
C ASN A 171 0.09 28.88 9.37
N GLY A 172 1.34 28.45 9.32
CA GLY A 172 2.14 28.24 10.51
C GLY A 172 2.85 29.50 11.02
N THR A 173 2.76 29.76 12.32
CA THR A 173 3.95 30.17 13.08
C THR A 173 4.51 28.92 13.77
N LEU A 174 4.89 27.93 12.96
CA LEU A 174 5.42 26.68 13.49
C LEU A 174 6.79 26.95 14.07
N ASP A 175 7.06 26.37 15.24
CA ASP A 175 8.42 26.27 15.73
C ASP A 175 9.21 25.51 14.65
N PRO A 176 10.36 26.04 14.17
CA PRO A 176 11.17 25.37 13.16
C PRO A 176 11.63 23.96 13.57
N GLU A 177 11.58 23.61 14.86
CA GLU A 177 11.86 22.25 15.36
C GLU A 177 10.61 21.34 15.41
N SER A 178 9.42 21.87 15.10
CA SER A 178 8.16 21.15 15.19
C SER A 178 7.60 20.82 13.80
N GLU A 179 7.12 19.58 13.61
CA GLU A 179 6.62 19.08 12.34
C GLU A 179 5.10 18.88 12.38
N THR A 180 4.38 19.60 11.54
CA THR A 180 2.98 19.28 11.25
C THR A 180 2.95 18.19 10.18
N GLY A 181 2.31 17.06 10.49
CA GLY A 181 2.27 15.90 9.60
C GLY A 181 0.90 15.69 8.98
N ILE A 182 0.84 15.53 7.66
CA ILE A 182 -0.36 15.13 6.91
C ILE A 182 -0.09 13.80 6.20
N ASP A 183 -0.78 12.74 6.62
CA ASP A 183 -0.73 11.43 5.98
C ASP A 183 -2.02 11.16 5.20
N ILE A 184 -1.92 10.99 3.88
CA ILE A 184 -3.04 10.63 2.99
C ILE A 184 -2.68 9.31 2.30
N LYS A 185 -3.20 8.20 2.82
CA LYS A 185 -2.74 6.85 2.44
C LYS A 185 -3.87 5.94 1.98
N ALA A 186 -3.70 5.23 0.87
CA ALA A 186 -4.63 4.20 0.44
C ALA A 186 -6.09 4.68 0.24
N ASN A 187 -6.31 5.97 -0.07
CA ASN A 187 -7.66 6.49 -0.31
C ASN A 187 -8.04 6.37 -1.78
N THR A 188 -9.34 6.39 -2.06
CA THR A 188 -9.89 6.58 -3.40
C THR A 188 -10.56 7.94 -3.47
N PHE A 189 -10.11 8.78 -4.40
CA PHE A 189 -10.70 10.08 -4.69
C PHE A 189 -11.39 10.05 -6.05
N THR A 190 -12.62 10.56 -6.07
CA THR A 190 -13.34 10.80 -7.32
C THR A 190 -14.30 11.97 -7.16
N SER A 191 -14.98 12.35 -8.24
CA SER A 191 -15.95 13.42 -8.20
C SER A 191 -17.38 12.93 -8.03
N SER A 192 -18.17 13.63 -7.19
CA SER A 192 -19.63 13.44 -7.14
C SER A 192 -20.34 14.14 -8.31
N ASP A 193 -19.72 15.17 -8.89
CA ASP A 193 -20.13 15.85 -10.11
C ASP A 193 -18.89 16.35 -10.84
N THR A 194 -18.51 15.63 -11.89
CA THR A 194 -17.31 15.87 -12.67
C THR A 194 -17.25 17.31 -13.19
N SER A 195 -18.39 17.93 -13.54
CA SER A 195 -18.44 19.30 -14.05
C SER A 195 -18.13 20.37 -12.99
N LEU A 196 -18.17 20.00 -11.71
CA LEU A 196 -17.93 20.89 -10.58
C LEU A 196 -16.61 20.63 -9.88
N SER A 197 -16.01 19.44 -10.09
CA SER A 197 -14.80 18.96 -9.42
C SER A 197 -13.68 20.00 -9.41
N GLN A 198 -13.12 20.30 -8.24
CA GLN A 198 -11.95 21.18 -8.12
C GLN A 198 -10.65 20.38 -8.17
N GLY A 199 -10.51 19.34 -7.36
CA GLY A 199 -9.31 18.50 -7.36
C GLY A 199 -9.50 17.32 -6.42
N ALA A 200 -8.52 16.44 -6.28
CA ALA A 200 -8.58 15.44 -5.21
C ALA A 200 -7.95 15.98 -3.93
N ILE A 201 -6.70 16.44 -4.02
CA ILE A 201 -5.92 16.88 -2.86
C ILE A 201 -5.29 18.23 -3.17
N ARG A 202 -5.50 19.21 -2.29
CA ARG A 202 -4.77 20.48 -2.30
C ARG A 202 -4.10 20.72 -0.96
N ILE A 203 -2.79 20.94 -1.00
CA ILE A 203 -1.95 21.26 0.16
C ILE A 203 -1.41 22.68 -0.02
N LYS A 204 -1.84 23.60 0.83
CA LYS A 204 -1.39 24.98 0.84
C LYS A 204 -0.63 25.25 2.13
N VAL A 205 0.65 25.58 2.00
CA VAL A 205 1.56 25.84 3.12
C VAL A 205 1.98 27.30 3.10
N ARG A 206 1.82 27.99 4.23
CA ARG A 206 2.08 29.42 4.41
C ARG A 206 2.71 29.70 5.79
N GLY A 207 3.31 30.88 5.95
CA GLY A 207 3.93 31.34 7.20
C GLY A 207 5.41 30.93 7.39
N VAL A 208 5.74 30.37 8.56
CA VAL A 208 7.08 29.89 8.98
C VAL A 208 7.03 28.48 9.56
N GLY A 209 8.16 27.78 9.45
CA GLY A 209 8.41 26.42 9.96
C GLY A 209 8.16 25.32 8.90
N TYR A 210 8.09 24.06 9.34
CA TYR A 210 8.15 22.89 8.46
C TYR A 210 6.84 22.06 8.47
N ILE A 211 6.36 21.71 7.27
CA ILE A 211 5.19 20.83 7.09
C ILE A 211 5.59 19.62 6.26
N GLY A 212 5.38 18.44 6.84
CA GLY A 212 5.56 17.15 6.18
C GLY A 212 4.23 16.60 5.65
N THR A 213 4.19 16.24 4.37
CA THR A 213 3.03 15.60 3.75
C THR A 213 3.44 14.28 3.09
N ASN A 214 2.75 13.19 3.41
CA ASN A 214 2.91 11.89 2.75
C ASN A 214 1.61 11.52 2.04
N ILE A 215 1.64 11.45 0.71
CA ILE A 215 0.50 11.09 -0.14
C ILE A 215 0.87 9.80 -0.87
N ASN A 216 0.44 8.66 -0.33
CA ASN A 216 0.90 7.36 -0.83
C ASN A 216 -0.23 6.38 -1.11
N ASN A 217 -0.07 5.53 -2.13
CA ASN A 217 -1.03 4.47 -2.47
C ASN A 217 -2.45 4.96 -2.77
N ASN A 218 -2.65 6.21 -3.20
CA ASN A 218 -4.00 6.70 -3.48
C ASN A 218 -4.41 6.42 -4.93
N ILE A 219 -5.68 6.13 -5.13
CA ILE A 219 -6.32 6.05 -6.45
C ILE A 219 -7.12 7.34 -6.67
N ILE A 220 -6.84 8.08 -7.73
CA ILE A 220 -7.51 9.34 -8.06
C ILE A 220 -8.07 9.26 -9.48
N TYR A 221 -9.38 9.47 -9.66
CA TYR A 221 -9.98 9.43 -11.00
C TYR A 221 -11.24 10.27 -11.18
N ASN A 222 -11.57 10.60 -12.44
CA ASN A 222 -12.72 11.42 -12.85
C ASN A 222 -12.75 12.80 -12.15
N VAL A 223 -11.59 13.41 -11.99
CA VAL A 223 -11.46 14.78 -11.48
C VAL A 223 -11.30 15.69 -12.70
N THR A 224 -12.43 16.11 -13.29
CA THR A 224 -12.40 16.76 -14.61
C THR A 224 -12.27 18.27 -14.57
N GLY A 225 -12.19 18.89 -13.40
CA GLY A 225 -12.12 20.34 -13.25
C GLY A 225 -13.49 21.02 -13.37
N CYS A 226 -13.60 22.22 -12.80
CA CYS A 226 -14.80 23.02 -12.90
C CYS A 226 -14.53 24.21 -13.83
N GLY A 227 -15.25 24.26 -14.95
CA GLY A 227 -14.94 25.20 -16.05
C GLY A 227 -14.84 26.67 -15.63
N SER A 228 -15.50 27.06 -14.52
CA SER A 228 -15.42 28.42 -13.96
C SER A 228 -14.34 28.63 -12.88
N CYS A 229 -13.86 27.59 -12.19
CA CYS A 229 -12.79 27.71 -11.20
C CYS A 229 -11.40 27.43 -11.76
N GLY A 230 -11.32 26.98 -13.02
CA GLY A 230 -10.07 26.77 -13.75
C GLY A 230 -9.63 25.31 -13.81
N ALA A 231 -8.59 25.10 -14.59
CA ALA A 231 -7.83 23.86 -14.66
C ALA A 231 -7.14 23.63 -13.31
N GLN A 232 -7.60 22.66 -12.54
CA GLN A 232 -7.02 22.32 -11.25
C GLN A 232 -6.51 20.89 -11.29
N ALA A 233 -5.36 20.67 -10.65
CA ALA A 233 -4.65 19.41 -10.69
C ALA A 233 -5.32 18.34 -9.82
N ALA A 234 -5.02 17.07 -10.08
CA ALA A 234 -5.45 15.99 -9.20
C ALA A 234 -4.83 16.16 -7.81
N ILE A 235 -3.51 16.39 -7.76
CA ILE A 235 -2.76 16.77 -6.57
C ILE A 235 -2.12 18.14 -6.81
N ASP A 236 -2.42 19.09 -5.94
CA ASP A 236 -1.97 20.47 -6.00
C ASP A 236 -1.21 20.83 -4.71
N VAL A 237 0.04 21.24 -4.85
CA VAL A 237 0.90 21.69 -3.74
C VAL A 237 1.31 23.14 -3.98
N SER A 238 1.04 23.99 -3.01
CA SER A 238 1.33 25.41 -3.03
C SER A 238 2.06 25.81 -1.76
N VAL A 239 3.22 26.47 -1.89
CA VAL A 239 4.07 26.86 -0.77
C VAL A 239 4.39 28.35 -0.88
N GLY A 240 3.98 29.13 0.11
CA GLY A 240 4.15 30.58 0.13
C GLY A 240 4.88 31.10 1.37
N ASP A 241 5.06 32.41 1.40
CA ASP A 241 5.76 33.18 2.44
C ASP A 241 7.21 32.71 2.67
N THR A 242 7.56 32.30 3.89
CA THR A 242 8.88 31.81 4.30
C THR A 242 8.81 30.36 4.80
N ALA A 243 7.77 29.65 4.41
CA ALA A 243 7.50 28.31 4.90
C ALA A 243 8.45 27.28 4.25
N GLN A 244 8.65 26.18 4.96
CA GLN A 244 9.33 25.00 4.45
C GLN A 244 8.34 23.85 4.31
N ALA A 245 8.37 23.16 3.18
CA ALA A 245 7.48 22.03 2.93
C ALA A 245 8.27 20.81 2.43
N GLY A 246 8.04 19.67 3.07
CA GLY A 246 8.44 18.36 2.59
C GLY A 246 7.22 17.59 2.10
N THR A 247 7.21 17.15 0.85
CA THR A 247 6.12 16.33 0.31
C THR A 247 6.65 15.06 -0.33
N ILE A 248 6.12 13.91 0.09
CA ILE A 248 6.37 12.61 -0.51
C ILE A 248 5.10 12.18 -1.26
N LEU A 249 5.23 11.97 -2.57
CA LEU A 249 4.22 11.41 -3.44
C LEU A 249 4.71 10.06 -3.95
N GLU A 250 4.20 8.98 -3.37
CA GLU A 250 4.68 7.64 -3.69
C GLU A 250 3.56 6.69 -4.08
N ASN A 251 3.77 5.91 -5.14
CA ASN A 251 2.88 4.81 -5.47
C ASN A 251 1.41 5.24 -5.65
N ASN A 252 1.13 6.43 -6.20
CA ASN A 252 -0.25 6.83 -6.49
C ASN A 252 -0.64 6.42 -7.91
N THR A 253 -1.91 6.12 -8.13
CA THR A 253 -2.50 5.94 -9.47
C THR A 253 -3.47 7.09 -9.73
N ILE A 254 -3.17 7.91 -10.72
CA ILE A 254 -3.94 9.09 -11.12
C ILE A 254 -4.40 8.88 -12.56
N ASP A 255 -5.71 8.91 -12.80
CA ASP A 255 -6.28 8.68 -14.11
C ASP A 255 -7.42 9.65 -14.44
N SER A 256 -7.67 9.90 -15.73
CA SER A 256 -8.88 10.60 -16.20
C SER A 256 -9.07 12.00 -15.58
N ILE A 257 -8.04 12.84 -15.71
CA ILE A 257 -8.04 14.23 -15.25
C ILE A 257 -8.34 15.15 -16.44
N GLY A 258 -9.51 15.79 -16.41
CA GLY A 258 -10.16 16.32 -17.61
C GLY A 258 -9.80 17.75 -18.04
N LEU A 259 -9.48 18.65 -17.11
CA LEU A 259 -9.08 20.03 -17.44
C LEU A 259 -7.74 20.45 -16.85
N GLY A 260 -7.14 19.66 -15.95
CA GLY A 260 -5.96 20.04 -15.18
C GLY A 260 -4.75 19.14 -15.39
N ASP A 261 -3.76 19.34 -14.52
CA ASP A 261 -2.54 18.54 -14.43
C ASP A 261 -2.76 17.31 -13.53
N GLY A 262 -1.92 16.28 -13.66
CA GLY A 262 -1.93 15.15 -12.73
C GLY A 262 -1.43 15.60 -11.36
N ILE A 263 -0.18 16.06 -11.32
CA ILE A 263 0.49 16.61 -10.15
C ILE A 263 0.96 18.01 -10.48
N TRP A 264 0.66 18.99 -9.62
CA TRP A 264 1.10 20.37 -9.78
C TRP A 264 1.77 20.89 -8.52
N LEU A 265 3.01 21.36 -8.69
CA LEU A 265 3.68 22.23 -7.73
C LEU A 265 3.58 23.67 -8.24
N GLU A 266 2.83 24.51 -7.53
CA GLU A 266 2.77 25.94 -7.84
C GLU A 266 4.15 26.59 -7.63
N THR A 267 4.41 27.72 -8.32
CA THR A 267 5.66 28.47 -8.15
C THR A 267 5.76 28.99 -6.72
N PRO A 268 6.74 28.53 -5.91
CA PRO A 268 6.83 28.95 -4.52
C PRO A 268 7.24 30.41 -4.39
N ASP A 269 6.81 31.06 -3.31
CA ASP A 269 7.22 32.44 -3.02
C ASP A 269 8.73 32.54 -2.79
N ALA A 270 9.30 33.73 -3.03
CA ALA A 270 10.71 33.99 -2.78
C ALA A 270 11.05 33.78 -1.29
N GLY A 271 11.99 32.87 -1.01
CA GLY A 271 12.44 32.56 0.35
C GLY A 271 11.85 31.29 0.96
N THR A 272 10.86 30.67 0.30
CA THR A 272 10.37 29.33 0.67
C THR A 272 11.40 28.25 0.34
N VAL A 273 11.34 27.11 1.05
CA VAL A 273 12.11 25.90 0.75
C VAL A 273 11.15 24.74 0.51
N VAL A 274 11.25 24.11 -0.65
CA VAL A 274 10.40 22.98 -1.04
C VAL A 274 11.28 21.76 -1.30
N MET A 275 10.98 20.66 -0.62
CA MET A 275 11.55 19.35 -0.89
C MET A 275 10.43 18.41 -1.32
N MET A 276 10.50 17.90 -2.55
CA MET A 276 9.49 17.00 -3.09
C MET A 276 10.13 15.69 -3.55
N GLN A 277 9.54 14.58 -3.14
CA GLN A 277 9.92 13.23 -3.54
C GLN A 277 8.76 12.62 -4.33
N ILE A 278 8.96 12.27 -5.60
CA ILE A 278 7.91 11.79 -6.50
C ILE A 278 8.35 10.46 -7.11
N TYR A 279 7.86 9.35 -6.55
CA TYR A 279 8.34 8.02 -6.94
C TYR A 279 7.22 7.04 -7.25
N ASN A 280 7.47 6.16 -8.22
CA ASN A 280 6.63 4.99 -8.46
C ASN A 280 5.15 5.33 -8.74
N ASN A 281 4.83 6.55 -9.19
CA ASN A 281 3.44 6.91 -9.50
C ASN A 281 3.08 6.45 -10.92
N ILE A 282 1.80 6.17 -11.15
CA ILE A 282 1.22 6.00 -12.49
C ILE A 282 0.26 7.15 -12.73
N VAL A 283 0.45 7.89 -13.81
CA VAL A 283 -0.35 9.07 -14.15
C VAL A 283 -0.81 8.99 -15.60
N THR A 284 -2.09 8.74 -15.82
CA THR A 284 -2.64 8.45 -17.15
C THR A 284 -3.83 9.29 -17.54
N ASN A 285 -4.05 9.47 -18.84
CA ASN A 285 -5.23 10.15 -19.39
C ASN A 285 -5.46 11.54 -18.76
N ILE A 286 -4.42 12.38 -18.82
CA ILE A 286 -4.42 13.73 -18.27
C ILE A 286 -4.56 14.72 -19.42
N SER A 287 -5.49 15.66 -19.30
CA SER A 287 -5.75 16.67 -20.34
C SER A 287 -4.60 17.65 -20.56
N ASN A 288 -3.84 17.95 -19.50
CA ASN A 288 -2.68 18.82 -19.53
C ASN A 288 -1.40 18.02 -19.20
N ALA A 289 -0.59 18.45 -18.24
CA ALA A 289 0.64 17.78 -17.89
C ALA A 289 0.44 16.70 -16.82
N TRP A 290 1.10 15.55 -16.94
CA TRP A 290 1.11 14.56 -15.86
C TRP A 290 1.80 15.11 -14.59
N LEU A 291 2.83 15.92 -14.79
CA LEU A 291 3.57 16.63 -13.77
C LEU A 291 3.90 18.05 -14.26
N HIS A 292 3.43 19.04 -13.50
CA HIS A 292 3.70 20.46 -13.68
C HIS A 292 4.59 20.95 -12.54
N LEU A 293 5.82 21.32 -12.88
CA LEU A 293 6.79 21.89 -11.95
C LEU A 293 7.05 23.37 -12.24
N PRO A 294 7.42 24.16 -11.23
CA PRO A 294 7.83 25.54 -11.43
C PRO A 294 9.21 25.60 -12.10
N PRO A 295 9.64 26.77 -12.60
CA PRO A 295 11.02 26.99 -13.05
C PRO A 295 12.04 26.56 -11.99
N PHE A 296 13.16 25.98 -12.44
CA PHE A 296 14.25 25.59 -11.55
C PHE A 296 14.67 26.73 -10.61
N SER A 297 14.74 26.41 -9.32
CA SER A 297 15.16 27.32 -8.26
C SER A 297 16.03 26.58 -7.25
N ALA A 298 17.03 27.26 -6.68
CA ALA A 298 17.93 26.68 -5.68
C ALA A 298 17.22 26.22 -4.40
N ASN A 299 16.05 26.80 -4.11
CA ASN A 299 15.25 26.45 -2.93
C ASN A 299 14.18 25.38 -3.21
N VAL A 300 14.08 24.88 -4.43
CA VAL A 300 13.12 23.85 -4.83
C VAL A 300 13.89 22.60 -5.24
N GLN A 301 13.92 21.62 -4.35
CA GLN A 301 14.55 20.33 -4.55
C GLN A 301 13.50 19.30 -4.94
N ILE A 302 13.55 18.85 -6.20
CA ILE A 302 12.68 17.79 -6.73
C ILE A 302 13.52 16.54 -6.95
N ASN A 303 13.20 15.48 -6.23
CA ASN A 303 13.72 14.14 -6.50
C ASN A 303 12.58 13.30 -7.07
N GLN A 304 12.68 12.93 -8.33
CA GLN A 304 11.69 12.09 -9.00
C GLN A 304 12.35 10.91 -9.68
N ASP A 305 11.71 9.74 -9.62
CA ASP A 305 12.17 8.56 -10.33
C ASP A 305 11.10 7.47 -10.45
N ALA A 306 11.30 6.53 -11.37
CA ALA A 306 10.41 5.37 -11.55
C ALA A 306 8.92 5.69 -11.70
N ASN A 307 8.56 6.87 -12.23
CA ASN A 307 7.17 7.21 -12.52
C ASN A 307 6.75 6.69 -13.92
N THR A 308 5.47 6.49 -14.13
CA THR A 308 4.94 6.13 -15.46
C THR A 308 3.87 7.12 -15.85
N ASP A 309 3.98 7.67 -17.06
CA ASP A 309 2.94 8.50 -17.66
C ASP A 309 2.43 7.91 -18.98
N PHE A 310 1.16 8.16 -19.31
CA PHE A 310 0.57 7.75 -20.58
C PHE A 310 -0.61 8.63 -20.95
N ASN A 311 -0.76 9.01 -22.23
CA ASN A 311 -1.79 9.94 -22.68
C ASN A 311 -1.86 11.23 -21.83
N ALA A 312 -0.70 11.82 -21.55
CA ALA A 312 -0.55 13.09 -20.87
C ALA A 312 0.55 13.90 -21.55
N ALA A 313 0.48 15.23 -21.47
CA ALA A 313 1.63 16.06 -21.79
C ALA A 313 2.63 16.01 -20.61
N ALA A 314 3.86 16.47 -20.84
CA ALA A 314 4.85 16.61 -19.78
C ALA A 314 5.19 18.09 -19.57
N ALA A 315 5.31 18.55 -18.32
CA ALA A 315 5.66 19.94 -17.97
C ALA A 315 6.66 20.01 -16.81
N TYR A 316 7.93 19.74 -17.08
CA TYR A 316 8.93 19.60 -16.03
C TYR A 316 9.51 20.90 -15.45
N GLY A 317 9.09 22.10 -15.85
CA GLY A 317 9.57 23.34 -15.22
C GLY A 317 11.09 23.56 -15.25
N GLY A 318 11.83 22.93 -16.18
CA GLY A 318 13.30 22.97 -16.20
C GLY A 318 13.99 21.91 -15.34
N TYR A 319 13.24 21.03 -14.69
CA TYR A 319 13.74 19.76 -14.15
C TYR A 319 13.76 18.71 -15.26
N ALA A 320 14.63 17.70 -15.16
CA ALA A 320 14.60 16.55 -16.05
C ALA A 320 13.71 15.45 -15.45
N PRO A 321 13.04 14.61 -16.27
CA PRO A 321 12.45 13.37 -15.78
C PRO A 321 13.50 12.51 -15.06
N GLY A 322 13.07 11.75 -14.05
CA GLY A 322 13.93 10.76 -13.40
C GLY A 322 14.38 9.66 -14.36
N PRO A 323 15.54 9.03 -14.16
CA PRO A 323 16.11 8.01 -15.07
C PRO A 323 15.16 6.87 -15.44
N ASP A 324 14.32 6.44 -14.50
CA ASP A 324 13.38 5.34 -14.67
C ASP A 324 11.94 5.81 -14.90
N THR A 325 11.76 7.09 -15.24
CA THR A 325 10.48 7.65 -15.65
C THR A 325 10.23 7.40 -17.14
N TYR A 326 9.13 6.73 -17.48
CA TYR A 326 8.86 6.32 -18.86
C TYR A 326 7.41 6.63 -19.28
N TYR A 327 7.25 6.95 -20.56
CA TYR A 327 5.95 7.09 -21.21
C TYR A 327 5.47 5.71 -21.73
N GLN A 328 4.60 5.02 -21.00
CA GLN A 328 4.11 3.68 -21.37
C GLN A 328 2.70 3.44 -20.85
N ASP A 329 1.87 2.77 -21.66
CA ASP A 329 0.56 2.30 -21.20
C ASP A 329 0.75 1.38 -19.99
N PRO A 330 0.17 1.70 -18.81
CA PRO A 330 0.31 0.87 -17.64
C PRO A 330 -0.38 -0.48 -17.79
N GLY A 331 -1.22 -0.70 -18.81
CA GLY A 331 -1.89 -1.97 -19.03
C GLY A 331 -2.81 -2.32 -17.86
N TYR A 332 -3.73 -1.42 -17.50
CA TYR A 332 -4.76 -1.67 -16.50
C TYR A 332 -5.66 -2.84 -16.91
N THR A 333 -6.15 -3.61 -15.94
CA THR A 333 -7.12 -4.70 -16.16
C THR A 333 -8.41 -4.18 -16.77
N ASN A 334 -8.95 -3.07 -16.23
CA ASN A 334 -10.13 -2.41 -16.79
C ASN A 334 -10.26 -0.94 -16.39
N GLY A 335 -9.33 -0.10 -16.88
CA GLY A 335 -9.27 1.34 -16.58
C GLY A 335 -10.60 2.12 -16.75
N PRO A 336 -11.37 1.92 -17.83
CA PRO A 336 -12.65 2.63 -18.02
C PRO A 336 -13.72 2.30 -16.99
N GLN A 337 -13.60 1.18 -16.28
CA GLN A 337 -14.46 0.76 -15.17
C GLN A 337 -13.81 1.05 -13.82
N HIS A 338 -12.70 1.80 -13.82
CA HIS A 338 -11.92 2.18 -12.65
C HIS A 338 -11.26 1.01 -11.91
N ASP A 339 -11.03 -0.10 -12.63
CA ASP A 339 -10.15 -1.18 -12.17
C ASP A 339 -8.73 -0.92 -12.66
N TYR A 340 -7.98 -0.24 -11.80
CA TYR A 340 -6.59 0.13 -12.05
C TYR A 340 -5.59 -0.93 -11.59
N SER A 341 -6.05 -2.16 -11.30
CA SER A 341 -5.12 -3.27 -11.13
C SER A 341 -4.33 -3.49 -12.42
N LEU A 342 -3.08 -3.92 -12.30
CA LEU A 342 -2.19 -4.10 -13.45
C LEU A 342 -2.38 -5.48 -14.07
N THR A 343 -2.55 -5.54 -15.40
CA THR A 343 -2.60 -6.80 -16.15
C THR A 343 -1.31 -7.60 -15.98
N PRO A 344 -1.35 -8.93 -16.20
CA PRO A 344 -0.22 -9.84 -16.45
C PRO A 344 1.06 -9.28 -17.06
N PHE A 345 0.93 -8.39 -18.03
CA PHE A 345 2.03 -7.94 -18.90
C PHE A 345 2.27 -6.44 -18.79
N SER A 346 1.73 -5.81 -17.76
CA SER A 346 1.94 -4.39 -17.51
C SER A 346 3.44 -4.07 -17.36
N PRO A 347 3.94 -3.01 -18.00
CA PRO A 347 5.32 -2.56 -17.81
C PRO A 347 5.55 -1.92 -16.42
N CYS A 348 4.49 -1.65 -15.67
CA CYS A 348 4.54 -1.04 -14.34
C CYS A 348 4.75 -2.07 -13.22
N LEU A 349 4.76 -3.36 -13.55
CA LEU A 349 4.96 -4.43 -12.57
C LEU A 349 6.43 -4.63 -12.28
N ASP A 350 6.79 -4.81 -11.02
CA ASP A 350 8.18 -5.11 -10.67
C ASP A 350 9.16 -4.10 -11.34
N THR A 351 8.76 -2.84 -11.47
CA THR A 351 9.59 -1.76 -12.08
C THR A 351 9.75 -0.53 -11.18
N GLY A 352 9.25 -0.58 -9.94
CA GLY A 352 9.43 0.48 -8.95
C GLY A 352 10.70 0.34 -8.10
N LEU A 353 11.09 1.41 -7.42
CA LEU A 353 12.29 1.43 -6.56
C LEU A 353 11.96 0.97 -5.13
N ILE A 354 12.70 -0.03 -4.60
CA ILE A 354 12.59 -0.45 -3.18
C ILE A 354 13.53 0.36 -2.26
N ASN A 355 14.68 0.75 -2.79
CA ASN A 355 15.91 0.95 -2.00
C ASN A 355 16.39 2.40 -1.87
N ASN A 356 15.84 3.33 -2.65
CA ASN A 356 16.20 4.75 -2.57
C ASN A 356 15.06 5.63 -2.04
N VAL A 357 13.86 5.09 -1.92
CA VAL A 357 12.70 5.79 -1.39
C VAL A 357 12.59 5.37 0.07
N ASN A 358 13.14 6.21 0.94
CA ASN A 358 12.87 6.36 2.37
C ASN A 358 12.39 5.13 3.18
N ILE A 359 12.91 4.92 4.41
CA ILE A 359 12.40 3.92 5.38
C ILE A 359 10.87 4.01 5.67
N TRP A 360 10.23 5.05 5.15
CA TRP A 360 8.81 5.37 5.24
C TRP A 360 7.96 4.88 4.06
N SER A 361 8.55 4.23 3.05
CA SER A 361 7.79 3.64 1.94
C SER A 361 6.75 2.65 2.47
N PRO A 362 5.46 2.74 2.08
CA PRO A 362 4.42 1.90 2.63
C PRO A 362 4.69 0.41 2.36
N ARG A 363 4.67 -0.41 3.40
CA ARG A 363 4.82 -1.87 3.27
C ARG A 363 3.56 -2.59 2.79
N ILE A 364 2.45 -1.87 2.63
CA ILE A 364 1.18 -2.37 2.16
C ILE A 364 0.65 -1.43 1.09
N ASP A 365 -0.01 -1.97 0.08
CA ASP A 365 -0.63 -1.22 -1.00
C ASP A 365 -2.03 -0.70 -0.63
N TRP A 366 -2.76 -0.16 -1.61
CA TRP A 366 -4.15 0.27 -1.44
C TRP A 366 -5.08 -0.89 -1.00
N ALA A 367 -4.91 -2.08 -1.58
CA ALA A 367 -5.72 -3.27 -1.30
C ALA A 367 -5.32 -3.98 0.02
N GLN A 368 -4.44 -3.41 0.83
CA GLN A 368 -3.85 -4.02 2.04
C GLN A 368 -2.99 -5.25 1.76
N THR A 369 -2.56 -5.42 0.52
CA THR A 369 -1.58 -6.41 0.10
C THR A 369 -0.19 -5.93 0.50
N PRO A 370 0.64 -6.76 1.16
CA PRO A 370 2.03 -6.41 1.41
C PRO A 370 2.78 -6.11 0.10
N ARG A 371 3.50 -4.97 0.06
CA ARG A 371 4.58 -4.74 -0.91
C ARG A 371 5.80 -5.50 -0.41
N PRO A 372 6.56 -6.31 -1.19
CA PRO A 372 6.54 -6.58 -2.64
C PRO A 372 6.03 -8.00 -2.99
N LEU A 373 5.06 -8.11 -3.91
CA LEU A 373 4.69 -9.38 -4.51
C LEU A 373 5.51 -9.65 -5.78
N GLY A 374 6.84 -9.75 -5.67
CA GLY A 374 7.69 -9.81 -6.86
C GLY A 374 9.19 -9.66 -6.59
N LYS A 375 9.95 -9.18 -7.58
CA LYS A 375 11.38 -8.84 -7.43
C LYS A 375 11.55 -7.45 -6.82
N ILE A 376 10.69 -6.51 -7.20
CA ILE A 376 10.64 -5.14 -6.67
C ILE A 376 9.16 -4.70 -6.48
N ILE A 377 8.90 -3.44 -6.14
CA ILE A 377 7.50 -2.99 -5.94
C ILE A 377 6.85 -2.65 -7.29
N ASP A 378 5.54 -2.88 -7.38
CA ASP A 378 4.73 -2.43 -8.51
C ASP A 378 4.58 -0.90 -8.43
N ARG A 379 4.62 -0.22 -9.58
CA ARG A 379 4.28 1.22 -9.65
C ARG A 379 2.78 1.40 -9.46
N GLY A 380 2.37 2.54 -8.92
CA GLY A 380 0.97 2.89 -8.67
C GLY A 380 0.44 2.34 -7.35
N ALA A 381 -0.84 2.56 -7.10
CA ALA A 381 -1.48 2.35 -5.80
C ALA A 381 -1.71 0.89 -5.41
N LEU A 382 -1.76 0.02 -6.41
CA LEU A 382 -2.07 -1.39 -6.26
C LEU A 382 -0.82 -2.19 -6.55
N GLU A 383 -0.45 -3.05 -5.61
CA GLU A 383 0.22 -4.29 -5.97
C GLU A 383 -0.86 -5.18 -6.57
N ARG A 384 -0.46 -6.12 -7.42
CA ARG A 384 -1.42 -7.08 -7.95
C ARG A 384 -2.22 -7.75 -6.84
N THR A 385 -3.55 -7.67 -6.96
CA THR A 385 -4.43 -8.45 -6.10
C THR A 385 -4.17 -9.92 -6.35
N SER A 386 -4.17 -10.70 -5.27
CA SER A 386 -4.12 -12.17 -5.35
C SER A 386 -5.30 -12.76 -6.14
N SER A 387 -6.29 -11.96 -6.55
CA SER A 387 -7.51 -12.35 -7.27
C SER A 387 -7.50 -12.11 -8.79
N VAL A 388 -6.50 -11.44 -9.38
CA VAL A 388 -6.30 -11.50 -10.86
C VAL A 388 -5.52 -12.78 -11.26
N LEU A 389 -5.15 -13.60 -10.26
CA LEU A 389 -4.72 -14.99 -10.41
C LEU A 389 -5.86 -15.97 -10.77
N VAL A 390 -7.05 -15.50 -11.16
CA VAL A 390 -8.22 -16.39 -11.39
C VAL A 390 -8.28 -16.96 -12.81
N ASN A 391 -7.46 -16.47 -13.75
CA ASN A 391 -7.18 -17.16 -15.02
C ASN A 391 -5.76 -17.75 -15.11
N TYR A 392 -4.99 -17.60 -14.04
CA TYR A 392 -3.83 -18.45 -13.78
C TYR A 392 -4.35 -19.70 -13.09
N LEU A 393 -3.90 -20.88 -13.50
CA LEU A 393 -4.32 -22.11 -12.82
C LEU A 393 -3.62 -22.17 -11.45
N TYR A 394 -4.20 -21.49 -10.47
CA TYR A 394 -3.65 -21.42 -9.12
C TYR A 394 -3.77 -22.79 -8.47
N LEU A 395 -2.62 -23.33 -8.09
CA LEU A 395 -2.52 -24.46 -7.19
C LEU A 395 -2.18 -23.99 -5.78
N ALA A 396 -2.20 -22.68 -5.52
CA ALA A 396 -1.80 -22.16 -4.23
C ALA A 396 -2.93 -22.27 -3.22
N ASP A 397 -2.94 -23.44 -2.63
CA ASP A 397 -2.93 -23.54 -1.19
C ASP A 397 -1.85 -22.61 -0.59
N ASN A 398 -2.25 -21.76 0.37
CA ASN A 398 -1.35 -20.90 1.14
C ASN A 398 -0.89 -21.59 2.44
N PHE A 399 -1.28 -22.87 2.62
CA PHE A 399 -0.90 -23.77 3.70
C PHE A 399 -1.16 -23.20 5.10
N ASN A 400 -2.18 -22.33 5.22
CA ASN A 400 -2.47 -21.58 6.43
C ASN A 400 -3.65 -22.13 7.25
N ASP A 401 -4.38 -23.11 6.69
CA ASP A 401 -5.56 -23.70 7.34
C ASP A 401 -5.24 -25.04 8.04
N GLY A 402 -4.04 -25.60 7.79
CA GLY A 402 -3.61 -26.85 8.40
C GLY A 402 -4.15 -28.09 7.69
N VAL A 403 -4.72 -27.95 6.49
CA VAL A 403 -5.43 -29.00 5.76
C VAL A 403 -4.84 -29.16 4.35
N LEU A 404 -4.09 -30.25 4.17
CA LEU A 404 -3.51 -30.63 2.88
C LEU A 404 -4.52 -30.54 1.73
N ASN A 405 -4.25 -29.66 0.77
CA ASN A 405 -5.16 -29.44 -0.35
C ASN A 405 -5.27 -30.66 -1.30
N ASN A 406 -6.52 -31.06 -1.57
CA ASN A 406 -6.86 -32.18 -2.45
C ASN A 406 -6.52 -31.93 -3.94
N ASN A 407 -6.08 -30.74 -4.32
CA ASN A 407 -5.53 -30.45 -5.64
C ASN A 407 -4.14 -31.08 -5.85
N TYR A 408 -3.54 -31.66 -4.81
CA TYR A 408 -2.26 -32.35 -4.88
C TYR A 408 -2.41 -33.88 -4.78
N SER A 409 -1.64 -34.58 -5.62
CA SER A 409 -1.39 -36.02 -5.53
C SER A 409 -0.14 -36.28 -4.70
N TYR A 410 -0.31 -36.61 -3.41
CA TYR A 410 0.80 -36.93 -2.50
C TYR A 410 1.30 -38.36 -2.72
N LEU A 411 2.02 -38.60 -3.82
CA LEU A 411 2.43 -39.96 -4.24
C LEU A 411 3.42 -40.66 -3.29
N LYS A 412 4.22 -39.90 -2.52
CA LYS A 412 5.20 -40.49 -1.58
C LYS A 412 5.48 -39.57 -0.39
N GLY A 413 5.80 -40.18 0.75
CA GLY A 413 6.22 -39.48 1.96
C GLY A 413 5.06 -39.05 2.84
N LYS A 414 5.37 -38.34 3.92
CA LYS A 414 4.38 -37.68 4.77
C LYS A 414 4.49 -36.17 4.57
N TRP A 415 3.35 -35.52 4.50
CA TRP A 415 3.20 -34.08 4.32
C TRP A 415 2.33 -33.53 5.45
N SER A 416 2.57 -32.29 5.83
CA SER A 416 1.73 -31.52 6.74
C SER A 416 1.80 -30.05 6.39
N GLU A 417 0.92 -29.26 6.99
CA GLU A 417 0.99 -27.81 6.92
C GLU A 417 1.37 -27.23 8.28
N ASP A 418 2.14 -26.14 8.26
CA ASP A 418 2.60 -25.42 9.45
C ASP A 418 2.40 -23.91 9.26
N GLY A 419 1.13 -23.49 9.32
CA GLY A 419 0.70 -22.10 9.48
C GLY A 419 1.17 -21.11 8.40
N LYS A 420 1.52 -21.62 7.20
CA LYS A 420 1.95 -20.94 5.95
C LYS A 420 2.81 -21.83 5.04
N ASN A 421 3.27 -22.97 5.55
CA ASN A 421 4.24 -23.82 4.88
C ASN A 421 3.66 -25.21 4.62
N LEU A 422 3.91 -25.75 3.44
CA LEU A 422 3.82 -27.18 3.20
C LEU A 422 5.14 -27.86 3.58
N VAL A 423 5.08 -28.81 4.50
CA VAL A 423 6.25 -29.45 5.11
C VAL A 423 6.30 -30.92 4.72
N ALA A 424 7.41 -31.34 4.11
CA ALA A 424 7.70 -32.76 3.96
C ALA A 424 8.37 -33.30 5.22
N ILE A 425 7.70 -34.24 5.90
CA ILE A 425 8.18 -34.79 7.18
C ILE A 425 9.05 -36.06 6.99
N SER A 426 9.13 -36.60 5.76
CA SER A 426 9.86 -37.87 5.52
C SER A 426 11.36 -37.67 5.27
N ALA A 427 12.20 -38.28 6.10
CA ALA A 427 13.66 -38.28 5.96
C ALA A 427 14.20 -38.91 4.65
N THR A 428 13.42 -39.76 3.97
CA THR A 428 13.91 -40.53 2.82
C THR A 428 13.53 -39.95 1.47
N LYS A 429 12.24 -39.66 1.27
CA LYS A 429 11.71 -39.07 0.03
C LYS A 429 10.23 -38.70 0.22
N SER A 430 9.90 -37.45 -0.05
CA SER A 430 8.51 -37.00 -0.27
C SER A 430 8.33 -36.58 -1.72
N LYS A 431 7.17 -36.86 -2.31
CA LYS A 431 6.84 -36.52 -3.70
C LYS A 431 5.37 -36.16 -3.79
N LEU A 432 5.07 -35.02 -4.41
CA LEU A 432 3.72 -34.63 -4.77
C LEU A 432 3.67 -34.16 -6.23
N PHE A 433 2.49 -34.27 -6.83
CA PHE A 433 2.14 -33.70 -8.12
C PHE A 433 0.83 -32.95 -8.00
N LEU A 434 0.50 -32.22 -9.04
CA LEU A 434 -0.79 -31.55 -9.16
C LEU A 434 -1.78 -32.53 -9.78
N ASN A 435 -3.00 -32.58 -9.24
CA ASN A 435 -4.07 -33.46 -9.72
C ASN A 435 -4.74 -32.97 -11.02
N SER A 436 -4.27 -31.86 -11.60
CA SER A 436 -4.83 -31.32 -12.83
C SER A 436 -3.94 -31.72 -14.01
N PRO A 437 -4.49 -32.35 -15.08
CA PRO A 437 -3.79 -32.63 -16.32
C PRO A 437 -3.63 -31.33 -17.12
N LEU A 438 -2.98 -30.33 -16.53
CA LEU A 438 -2.66 -29.10 -17.21
C LEU A 438 -1.54 -29.44 -18.20
N LEU A 439 -1.93 -29.69 -19.45
CA LEU A 439 -0.98 -29.75 -20.55
C LEU A 439 -0.42 -28.34 -20.71
N CYS A 440 0.67 -28.05 -19.99
CA CYS A 440 1.32 -26.76 -20.02
C CYS A 440 2.27 -26.75 -21.21
N PRO A 441 1.90 -26.08 -22.31
CA PRO A 441 2.72 -26.10 -23.49
C PRO A 441 3.90 -25.13 -23.29
N LYS A 442 4.60 -24.86 -24.37
CA LYS A 442 5.62 -23.82 -24.47
C LYS A 442 5.14 -22.48 -23.94
N GLY A 443 5.95 -21.84 -23.09
CA GLY A 443 5.76 -20.53 -22.45
C GLY A 443 5.42 -20.60 -20.97
N CYS A 444 5.24 -21.80 -20.41
CA CYS A 444 4.88 -21.96 -19.02
C CYS A 444 6.03 -21.64 -18.04
N VAL A 445 5.66 -21.10 -16.88
CA VAL A 445 6.55 -20.85 -15.74
C VAL A 445 6.05 -21.62 -14.52
N PHE A 446 6.91 -22.39 -13.87
CA PHE A 446 6.66 -22.99 -12.56
C PHE A 446 7.48 -22.24 -11.50
N ASP A 447 6.82 -21.63 -10.51
CA ASP A 447 7.41 -20.74 -9.51
C ASP A 447 7.05 -21.23 -8.09
N THR A 448 8.02 -21.34 -7.19
CA THR A 448 7.76 -21.71 -5.79
C THR A 448 8.86 -21.21 -4.86
N THR A 449 8.54 -20.98 -3.58
CA THR A 449 9.56 -20.69 -2.57
C THR A 449 9.87 -21.93 -1.73
N VAL A 450 11.15 -22.20 -1.53
CA VAL A 450 11.62 -23.31 -0.68
C VAL A 450 12.54 -22.80 0.42
N ARG A 451 12.39 -23.34 1.63
CA ARG A 451 13.26 -23.06 2.77
C ARG A 451 13.79 -24.36 3.36
N PHE A 452 15.11 -24.50 3.38
CA PHE A 452 15.78 -25.67 3.92
C PHE A 452 15.85 -25.60 5.45
N SER A 453 15.54 -26.68 6.17
CA SER A 453 15.90 -26.76 7.58
C SER A 453 17.44 -26.77 7.75
N PRO A 454 17.95 -26.45 8.96
CA PRO A 454 19.31 -26.81 9.33
C PRO A 454 19.50 -28.30 9.10
N ALA A 455 20.42 -28.65 8.20
CA ALA A 455 20.62 -30.04 7.84
C ALA A 455 21.22 -30.80 9.04
N THR A 456 20.55 -31.87 9.47
CA THR A 456 21.06 -32.83 10.45
C THR A 456 21.51 -34.13 9.78
N GLY A 457 21.11 -34.36 8.52
CA GLY A 457 21.41 -35.55 7.73
C GLY A 457 22.40 -35.36 6.59
N LEU A 458 22.70 -36.47 5.88
CA LEU A 458 23.66 -36.54 4.77
C LEU A 458 23.12 -36.04 3.42
N VAL A 459 21.82 -35.76 3.32
CA VAL A 459 21.19 -35.30 2.08
C VAL A 459 20.16 -34.25 2.43
N ASN A 460 20.24 -33.08 1.80
CA ASN A 460 19.16 -32.09 1.84
C ASN A 460 18.94 -31.51 0.43
N LYS A 461 17.89 -31.98 -0.25
CA LYS A 461 17.61 -31.66 -1.66
C LYS A 461 16.13 -31.36 -1.88
N ALA A 462 15.87 -30.22 -2.50
CA ALA A 462 14.58 -29.90 -3.10
C ALA A 462 14.65 -30.14 -4.62
N TYR A 463 13.55 -30.63 -5.17
CA TYR A 463 13.41 -30.90 -6.59
C TYR A 463 12.12 -30.27 -7.08
N MET A 464 12.23 -29.51 -8.16
CA MET A 464 11.09 -29.01 -8.92
C MET A 464 11.01 -29.83 -10.21
N LEU A 465 9.86 -30.47 -10.45
CA LEU A 465 9.59 -31.29 -11.63
C LEU A 465 8.64 -30.52 -12.54
N GLY A 466 8.98 -30.34 -13.81
CA GLY A 466 8.11 -29.71 -14.81
C GLY A 466 8.09 -30.52 -16.10
N TRP A 467 7.02 -30.34 -16.89
CA TRP A 467 6.76 -31.13 -18.11
C TRP A 467 6.88 -32.64 -17.87
N TYR A 468 6.42 -33.09 -16.70
CA TYR A 468 6.47 -34.49 -16.28
C TYR A 468 5.38 -35.28 -16.99
N GLN A 469 5.75 -36.11 -17.95
CA GLN A 469 4.82 -37.01 -18.64
C GLN A 469 4.80 -38.37 -17.95
N ASP A 470 5.99 -38.85 -17.62
CA ASP A 470 6.20 -40.13 -16.93
C ASP A 470 7.56 -40.13 -16.21
N SER A 471 7.94 -41.27 -15.65
CA SER A 471 9.22 -41.43 -14.92
C SER A 471 10.46 -41.40 -15.83
N GLY A 472 10.28 -41.45 -17.15
CA GLY A 472 11.32 -41.38 -18.17
C GLY A 472 11.43 -40.03 -18.88
N THR A 473 10.37 -39.21 -18.90
CA THR A 473 10.31 -37.96 -19.66
C THR A 473 9.82 -36.80 -18.80
N TYR A 474 10.74 -35.92 -18.39
CA TYR A 474 10.47 -34.75 -17.54
C TYR A 474 11.69 -33.81 -17.48
N VAL A 475 11.46 -32.56 -17.08
CA VAL A 475 12.51 -31.63 -16.66
C VAL A 475 12.55 -31.58 -15.14
N LYS A 476 13.75 -31.56 -14.56
CA LYS A 476 13.91 -31.34 -13.13
C LYS A 476 14.98 -30.33 -12.78
N VAL A 477 14.66 -29.51 -11.79
CA VAL A 477 15.60 -28.70 -11.02
C VAL A 477 15.97 -29.46 -9.76
N ILE A 478 17.23 -29.38 -9.35
CA ILE A 478 17.73 -29.89 -8.09
C ILE A 478 18.48 -28.78 -7.37
N VAL A 479 17.96 -28.38 -6.22
CA VAL A 479 18.66 -27.52 -5.27
C VAL A 479 19.28 -28.44 -4.21
N ASN A 480 20.60 -28.51 -4.18
CA ASN A 480 21.34 -29.36 -3.23
C ASN A 480 22.08 -28.47 -2.24
N GLN A 481 21.47 -28.26 -1.07
CA GLN A 481 21.95 -27.36 -0.04
C GLN A 481 23.39 -27.71 0.39
N LEU A 482 23.60 -28.96 0.80
CA LEU A 482 24.90 -29.42 1.32
C LEU A 482 26.04 -29.35 0.31
N ALA A 483 25.74 -29.43 -0.99
CA ALA A 483 26.75 -29.32 -2.04
C ALA A 483 26.89 -27.90 -2.61
N GLY A 484 26.08 -26.94 -2.15
CA GLY A 484 26.01 -25.59 -2.72
C GLY A 484 25.81 -25.62 -4.23
N LYS A 485 24.80 -26.37 -4.69
CA LYS A 485 24.67 -26.69 -6.12
C LYS A 485 23.24 -26.64 -6.62
N LEU A 486 23.02 -25.87 -7.68
CA LEU A 486 21.80 -25.87 -8.48
C LEU A 486 22.04 -26.67 -9.76
N THR A 487 21.15 -27.61 -10.08
CA THR A 487 21.28 -28.47 -11.26
C THR A 487 19.97 -28.53 -12.02
N LEU A 488 20.01 -28.25 -13.32
CA LEU A 488 18.91 -28.42 -14.25
C LEU A 488 19.17 -29.67 -15.11
N ILE A 489 18.21 -30.58 -15.20
CA ILE A 489 18.33 -31.83 -15.95
C ILE A 489 17.05 -32.08 -16.74
N GLN A 490 17.18 -32.47 -17.99
CA GLN A 490 16.09 -33.00 -18.80
C GLN A 490 16.27 -34.50 -19.01
N TYR A 491 15.19 -35.24 -18.81
CA TYR A 491 15.07 -36.66 -19.14
C TYR A 491 14.14 -36.86 -20.33
N VAL A 492 14.52 -37.75 -21.24
CA VAL A 492 13.68 -38.21 -22.36
C VAL A 492 13.84 -39.73 -22.45
N ASN A 493 12.73 -40.48 -22.36
CA ASN A 493 12.72 -41.94 -22.39
C ASN A 493 13.70 -42.61 -21.40
N GLY A 494 13.88 -42.00 -20.22
CA GLY A 494 14.75 -42.49 -19.15
C GLY A 494 16.21 -42.09 -19.27
N ALA A 495 16.65 -41.53 -20.39
CA ALA A 495 18.01 -41.04 -20.60
C ALA A 495 18.13 -39.54 -20.26
N ILE A 496 19.30 -39.11 -19.80
CA ILE A 496 19.60 -37.68 -19.61
C ILE A 496 19.83 -37.07 -20.99
N ALA A 497 18.87 -36.29 -21.47
CA ALA A 497 18.96 -35.59 -22.75
C ALA A 497 19.82 -34.32 -22.65
N ALA A 498 19.70 -33.60 -21.52
CA ALA A 498 20.48 -32.41 -21.25
C ALA A 498 20.71 -32.24 -19.74
N LYS A 499 21.82 -31.60 -19.36
CA LYS A 499 22.16 -31.32 -17.97
C LYS A 499 23.07 -30.09 -17.85
N LYS A 500 22.73 -29.20 -16.93
CA LYS A 500 23.59 -28.07 -16.51
C LYS A 500 23.64 -27.97 -14.99
N SER A 501 24.76 -27.48 -14.46
CA SER A 501 24.87 -27.17 -13.04
C SER A 501 25.69 -25.91 -12.80
N ILE A 502 25.38 -25.20 -11.73
CA ILE A 502 26.15 -24.08 -11.20
C ILE A 502 26.37 -24.26 -9.70
N LYS A 503 27.42 -23.63 -9.16
CA LYS A 503 27.61 -23.51 -7.71
C LYS A 503 26.82 -22.29 -7.22
N VAL A 504 26.13 -22.45 -6.09
CA VAL A 504 25.34 -21.41 -5.41
C VAL A 504 25.47 -21.62 -3.91
N THR A 505 25.44 -20.54 -3.13
CA THR A 505 25.39 -20.65 -1.67
C THR A 505 23.94 -20.91 -1.28
N ILE A 506 23.70 -21.94 -0.45
CA ILE A 506 22.34 -22.28 -0.02
C ILE A 506 22.40 -22.46 1.50
N ASP A 507 22.04 -21.41 2.20
CA ASP A 507 22.02 -21.32 3.64
C ASP A 507 20.72 -21.93 4.19
N PRO A 508 20.78 -22.63 5.34
CA PRO A 508 19.57 -23.07 6.02
C PRO A 508 18.73 -21.88 6.50
N LEU A 509 17.42 -22.08 6.59
CA LEU A 509 16.45 -21.09 7.09
C LEU A 509 16.34 -19.80 6.25
N VAL A 510 16.91 -19.80 5.04
CA VAL A 510 16.71 -18.74 4.05
C VAL A 510 15.69 -19.20 3.02
N ASP A 511 14.83 -18.27 2.60
CA ASP A 511 13.85 -18.51 1.54
C ASP A 511 14.49 -18.41 0.17
N TYR A 512 14.27 -19.42 -0.65
CA TYR A 512 14.76 -19.48 -2.01
C TYR A 512 13.59 -19.57 -2.97
N ARG A 513 13.33 -18.48 -3.70
CA ARG A 513 12.35 -18.51 -4.78
C ARG A 513 12.98 -19.18 -6.01
N MET A 514 12.42 -20.32 -6.38
CA MET A 514 12.78 -21.11 -7.54
C MET A 514 11.79 -20.85 -8.66
N ARG A 515 12.29 -20.54 -9.85
CA ARG A 515 11.47 -20.38 -11.04
C ARG A 515 12.02 -21.23 -12.18
N LEU A 516 11.19 -22.08 -12.77
CA LEU A 516 11.52 -22.93 -13.93
C LEU A 516 10.68 -22.48 -15.13
N VAL A 517 11.34 -22.07 -16.21
CA VAL A 517 10.70 -21.51 -17.41
C VAL A 517 11.02 -22.36 -18.63
N TYR A 518 10.01 -22.61 -19.47
CA TYR A 518 10.19 -23.18 -20.80
C TYR A 518 9.59 -22.25 -21.84
N ASP A 519 10.45 -21.59 -22.62
CA ASP A 519 10.07 -20.57 -23.62
C ASP A 519 9.84 -21.15 -25.02
N GLY A 520 10.44 -22.31 -25.34
CA GLY A 520 10.28 -23.14 -26.53
C GLY A 520 10.47 -22.47 -27.92
N ASP A 521 10.80 -21.18 -27.99
CA ASP A 521 11.17 -20.45 -29.22
C ASP A 521 12.61 -19.93 -29.20
N TYR A 522 13.25 -19.94 -28.04
CA TYR A 522 14.63 -19.51 -27.84
C TYR A 522 15.40 -20.60 -27.11
N PRO A 523 16.74 -20.67 -27.23
CA PRO A 523 17.42 -21.95 -27.19
C PRO A 523 17.59 -22.56 -25.78
N GLN A 524 16.87 -22.14 -24.72
CA GLN A 524 17.21 -22.51 -23.35
C GLN A 524 16.00 -22.59 -22.39
N THR A 525 15.77 -23.76 -21.78
CA THR A 525 15.07 -23.85 -20.48
C THR A 525 16.00 -23.21 -19.48
N TYR A 526 15.48 -22.33 -18.63
CA TYR A 526 16.27 -21.76 -17.55
C TYR A 526 15.58 -21.90 -16.20
N VAL A 527 16.42 -21.89 -15.17
CA VAL A 527 16.00 -21.79 -13.78
C VAL A 527 16.63 -20.56 -13.18
N GLU A 528 15.81 -19.77 -12.51
CA GLU A 528 16.22 -18.62 -11.72
C GLU A 528 16.06 -18.92 -10.22
N LEU A 529 17.08 -18.58 -9.44
CA LEU A 529 17.09 -18.57 -7.99
C LEU A 529 17.25 -17.10 -7.54
N LEU A 530 16.16 -16.46 -7.14
CA LEU A 530 16.09 -15.00 -7.03
C LEU A 530 16.91 -14.40 -5.89
N THR A 531 17.12 -15.12 -4.79
CA THR A 531 17.86 -14.58 -3.63
C THR A 531 19.35 -14.31 -3.91
N ASP A 532 19.93 -15.00 -4.89
CA ASP A 532 21.32 -14.80 -5.32
C ASP A 532 21.42 -14.24 -6.76
N ASN A 533 20.30 -13.94 -7.42
CA ASN A 533 20.22 -13.71 -8.87
C ASN A 533 20.93 -14.81 -9.71
N ALA A 534 20.92 -16.06 -9.21
CA ALA A 534 21.63 -17.15 -9.86
C ALA A 534 20.75 -17.81 -10.93
N ASN A 535 21.24 -17.81 -12.17
CA ASN A 535 20.53 -18.37 -13.31
C ASN A 535 21.28 -19.57 -13.89
N VAL A 536 20.57 -20.66 -14.15
CA VAL A 536 21.11 -21.82 -14.88
C VAL A 536 20.30 -22.05 -16.16
N TYR A 537 21.01 -21.99 -17.28
CA TYR A 537 20.43 -22.17 -18.61
C TYR A 537 20.86 -23.49 -19.23
N MET A 538 19.95 -24.16 -19.93
CA MET A 538 20.21 -25.44 -20.58
C MET A 538 19.47 -25.52 -21.92
N PRO A 539 20.16 -25.90 -23.02
CA PRO A 539 19.49 -26.17 -24.28
C PRO A 539 18.45 -27.27 -24.15
N VAL A 540 17.27 -27.03 -24.72
CA VAL A 540 16.12 -27.94 -24.59
C VAL A 540 16.08 -28.90 -25.76
N VAL A 541 15.88 -30.17 -25.47
CA VAL A 541 15.31 -31.11 -26.44
C VAL A 541 13.79 -30.96 -26.36
N SER A 542 13.05 -30.98 -27.47
CA SER A 542 11.59 -30.75 -27.45
C SER A 542 10.88 -31.51 -26.32
N VAL A 543 10.11 -30.81 -25.49
CA VAL A 543 9.24 -31.42 -24.48
C VAL A 543 7.78 -31.28 -24.90
N SER A 544 7.04 -32.38 -24.88
CA SER A 544 5.57 -32.33 -24.87
C SER A 544 5.08 -31.73 -23.54
N GLY A 545 3.87 -31.16 -23.54
CA GLY A 545 3.21 -30.75 -22.30
C GLY A 545 3.13 -31.91 -21.30
N GLY A 546 3.21 -31.59 -20.01
CA GLY A 546 3.16 -32.58 -18.92
C GLY A 546 2.92 -31.90 -17.57
N ASP A 547 2.82 -32.72 -16.53
CA ASP A 547 2.50 -32.28 -15.18
C ASP A 547 3.67 -31.57 -14.48
N PHE A 548 3.38 -30.98 -13.33
CA PHE A 548 4.40 -30.42 -12.45
C PHE A 548 4.27 -31.03 -11.06
N GLY A 549 5.40 -31.07 -10.36
CA GLY A 549 5.45 -31.66 -9.04
C GLY A 549 6.66 -31.19 -8.26
N ILE A 550 6.59 -31.44 -6.96
CA ILE A 550 7.69 -31.17 -6.04
C ILE A 550 8.11 -32.50 -5.44
N GLN A 551 9.42 -32.70 -5.37
CA GLN A 551 10.01 -33.83 -4.70
C GLN A 551 11.05 -33.33 -3.71
N MET A 552 11.20 -34.06 -2.61
CA MET A 552 12.11 -33.72 -1.54
C MET A 552 12.83 -34.97 -1.05
N LYS A 553 14.08 -34.79 -0.60
CA LYS A 553 14.90 -35.86 0.00
C LYS A 553 15.80 -35.26 1.06
N GLY A 554 15.62 -35.65 2.30
CA GLY A 554 16.42 -35.17 3.42
C GLY A 554 15.60 -34.78 4.63
N ASP A 555 16.18 -33.89 5.42
CA ASP A 555 15.52 -33.19 6.53
C ASP A 555 14.28 -32.40 6.04
N PRO A 556 13.40 -31.95 6.96
CA PRO A 556 12.24 -31.17 6.60
C PRO A 556 12.62 -29.94 5.78
N LEU A 557 11.85 -29.69 4.74
CA LEU A 557 11.90 -28.42 4.04
C LEU A 557 10.50 -27.88 3.88
N TYR A 558 10.43 -26.57 3.96
CA TYR A 558 9.22 -25.80 3.95
C TYR A 558 9.04 -25.27 2.53
N ILE A 559 7.85 -25.44 1.98
CA ILE A 559 7.47 -24.88 0.70
C ILE A 559 6.45 -23.79 1.02
N GLU A 560 6.76 -22.57 0.61
CA GLU A 560 5.82 -21.46 0.64
C GLU A 560 5.40 -21.22 -0.80
N ASN A 561 4.09 -21.34 -1.09
CA ASN A 561 3.47 -20.97 -2.35
C ASN A 561 4.01 -21.70 -3.62
N ALA A 562 3.16 -22.37 -4.38
CA ALA A 562 3.53 -22.99 -5.67
C ALA A 562 2.58 -22.56 -6.79
N PHE A 563 3.14 -22.02 -7.88
CA PHE A 563 2.38 -21.39 -8.97
C PHE A 563 2.81 -21.90 -10.34
N ILE A 564 1.84 -22.12 -11.23
CA ILE A 564 2.11 -22.30 -12.66
C ILE A 564 1.48 -21.16 -13.45
N THR A 565 2.31 -20.46 -14.19
CA THR A 565 1.90 -19.44 -15.15
C THR A 565 1.81 -20.11 -16.53
N PRO A 566 0.66 -20.09 -17.24
CA PRO A 566 0.58 -20.53 -18.62
C PRO A 566 1.38 -19.59 -19.55
N PRO A 567 1.56 -19.96 -20.83
CA PRO A 567 2.29 -19.17 -21.80
C PRO A 567 1.73 -17.76 -21.94
N ILE A 568 2.65 -16.80 -22.05
CA ILE A 568 2.37 -15.45 -22.49
C ILE A 568 2.13 -15.54 -24.01
N ASN A 569 0.88 -15.45 -24.46
CA ASN A 569 0.55 -15.32 -25.89
C ASN A 569 0.86 -13.91 -26.38
#